data_AF-A0A844GPX1-F1
#
_entry.id   AF-A0A844GPX1-F1
#
_cell.length_a   1.000
_cell.length_b   1.000
_cell.length_c   1.000
_cell.angle_alpha   90.00
_cell.angle_beta   90.00
_cell.angle_gamma   90.00
#
_symmetry.space_group_name_H-M   'P 1'
#
loop_
_entity.id
_entity.type
_entity.pdbx_description
1 polymer ?
#
loop_
_entity_poly.entity_id
_entity_poly.type
_entity_poly.pdbx_seq_one_letter_code
_entity_poly.pdbx_strand_id
1 'polypeptide(L)'
;MSLGKKEDRILGDRYQLIELVGSGAMGQVYRAEDKVLGGVTVAVKFLSQTLLNEKMRQRFEREATISALLGEKSIHIIRVRDYGIDENEVPYYVMEFLEGQSLSDLIKFQPLELKRFLHITRQICVGMEAAHSGITLHGDLCQVVHRDIKPSNVLVMPDPTVGELVKILDFGIARLVQENATQTHSFMGTLAYCSPEQMEGKKLDNRSDIYSLGVMLYEMLTLEMPILPETSSFGAWYKAHHDFEPRPFEAHLPIPSDLKNIIMKCMAKSRDNRPQTVAEILKVIQNVEIDQRDSGGKKTSYSGQPTIVADIPKQEEKTTIAHPHSQDDATQVSSPSRKTITDLTWPKNKPLQKIVFPRIVNTETETYPSLWVMLDKQDILNRIVSIRYNQFLFLSSPHPMILWITVIYNPTYGARWLPCYLDLKNETSKQVVASLAGTGSYKILFFALEEPRKCQHSMVSTIASNQCKIMQEWIKNSTHYNSTGDARVSKKRLKDEFERLKPKILSKLSESYK
;
A
#
# COMPACT_ATOMS: atom_id res chain seq x y z
N MET A 1 -18.52 -17.48 20.90
CA MET A 1 -18.28 -17.04 22.28
C MET A 1 -17.44 -15.76 22.26
N SER A 2 -17.44 -14.97 23.34
CA SER A 2 -16.66 -13.74 23.39
C SER A 2 -15.18 -14.06 23.64
N LEU A 3 -14.29 -13.65 22.74
CA LEU A 3 -12.86 -13.60 23.01
C LEU A 3 -12.61 -12.42 23.96
N GLY A 4 -12.48 -12.71 25.25
CA GLY A 4 -12.18 -11.71 26.28
C GLY A 4 -10.88 -10.96 25.99
N LYS A 5 -10.75 -9.76 26.55
CA LYS A 5 -9.49 -8.99 26.51
C LYS A 5 -8.36 -9.86 27.08
N LYS A 6 -7.37 -10.21 26.23
CA LYS A 6 -6.11 -10.87 26.63
C LYS A 6 -5.07 -9.89 27.22
N GLU A 7 -5.46 -8.63 27.41
CA GLU A 7 -4.65 -7.61 28.11
C GLU A 7 -4.43 -8.07 29.56
N ASP A 8 -3.22 -7.85 30.10
CA ASP A 8 -2.75 -8.30 31.43
C ASP A 8 -2.68 -9.82 31.68
N ARG A 9 -2.94 -10.66 30.67
CA ARG A 9 -2.72 -12.12 30.78
C ARG A 9 -1.23 -12.46 30.75
N ILE A 10 -0.78 -13.35 31.63
CA ILE A 10 0.58 -13.90 31.63
C ILE A 10 0.58 -15.28 30.94
N LEU A 11 1.59 -15.56 30.12
CA LEU A 11 1.82 -16.85 29.47
C LEU A 11 3.09 -17.52 30.02
N GLY A 12 2.99 -18.81 30.36
CA GLY A 12 4.12 -19.62 30.85
C GLY A 12 4.83 -19.01 32.07
N ASP A 13 4.07 -18.32 32.93
CA ASP A 13 4.55 -17.52 34.09
C ASP A 13 5.67 -16.51 33.79
N ARG A 14 5.85 -16.15 32.50
CA ARG A 14 6.97 -15.36 32.00
C ARG A 14 6.57 -14.16 31.14
N TYR A 15 5.58 -14.30 30.27
CA TYR A 15 5.27 -13.29 29.26
C TYR A 15 3.93 -12.59 29.55
N GLN A 16 3.97 -11.37 30.10
CA GLN A 16 2.76 -10.57 30.35
C GLN A 16 2.35 -9.83 29.08
N LEU A 17 1.15 -10.11 28.56
CA LEU A 17 0.57 -9.43 27.40
C LEU A 17 0.10 -8.03 27.79
N ILE A 18 0.58 -7.01 27.08
CA ILE A 18 0.30 -5.59 27.35
C ILE A 18 -0.81 -5.07 26.42
N GLU A 19 -0.60 -5.15 25.11
CA GLU A 19 -1.52 -4.56 24.10
C GLU A 19 -1.57 -5.38 22.80
N LEU A 20 -2.72 -5.36 22.11
CA LEU A 20 -2.87 -5.97 20.79
C LEU A 20 -2.27 -5.04 19.72
N VAL A 21 -1.20 -5.49 19.06
CA VAL A 21 -0.48 -4.74 18.02
C VAL A 21 -1.08 -4.98 16.64
N GLY A 22 -1.54 -6.20 16.36
CA GLY A 22 -2.13 -6.56 15.07
C GLY A 22 -2.96 -7.84 15.11
N SER A 23 -3.90 -7.98 14.17
CA SER A 23 -4.76 -9.15 14.04
C SER A 23 -5.07 -9.41 12.56
N GLY A 24 -5.05 -10.67 12.15
CA GLY A 24 -5.31 -11.07 10.76
C GLY A 24 -5.63 -12.56 10.63
N ALA A 25 -5.74 -13.05 9.40
CA ALA A 25 -6.15 -14.43 9.11
C ALA A 25 -5.22 -15.51 9.71
N MET A 26 -3.94 -15.18 9.90
CA MET A 26 -2.93 -16.08 10.49
C MET A 26 -2.87 -16.00 12.03
N GLY A 27 -3.64 -15.13 12.69
CA GLY A 27 -3.70 -15.00 14.14
C GLY A 27 -3.56 -13.57 14.68
N GLN A 28 -3.04 -13.43 15.90
CA GLN A 28 -2.99 -12.18 16.66
C GLN A 28 -1.58 -11.92 17.19
N VAL A 29 -1.08 -10.69 17.01
CA VAL A 29 0.21 -10.23 17.53
C VAL A 29 -0.03 -9.25 18.68
N TYR A 30 0.49 -9.57 19.85
CA TYR A 30 0.51 -8.73 21.04
C TYR A 30 1.92 -8.20 21.30
N ARG A 31 2.01 -7.02 21.92
CA ARG A 31 3.21 -6.59 22.64
C ARG A 31 3.15 -7.17 24.04
N ALA A 32 4.27 -7.66 24.54
CA ALA A 32 4.38 -8.28 25.85
C ALA A 32 5.70 -7.90 26.55
N GLU A 33 5.79 -8.17 27.84
CA GLU A 33 7.01 -8.06 28.64
C GLU A 33 7.47 -9.46 29.09
N ASP A 34 8.75 -9.78 28.87
CA ASP A 34 9.42 -10.92 29.50
C ASP A 34 9.77 -10.56 30.95
N LYS A 35 8.94 -11.00 31.90
CA LYS A 35 9.07 -10.66 33.32
C LYS A 35 10.29 -11.32 33.96
N VAL A 36 10.76 -12.44 33.42
CA VAL A 36 12.00 -13.11 33.87
C VAL A 36 13.22 -12.33 33.36
N LEU A 37 13.19 -11.86 32.12
CA LEU A 37 14.22 -10.98 31.55
C LEU A 37 13.95 -9.49 31.86
N GLY A 38 13.60 -9.18 33.11
CA GLY A 38 13.56 -7.80 33.63
C GLY A 38 12.56 -6.85 32.98
N GLY A 39 11.52 -7.36 32.30
CA GLY A 39 10.54 -6.55 31.58
C GLY A 39 10.89 -6.23 30.13
N VAL A 40 11.89 -6.91 29.54
CA VAL A 40 12.25 -6.73 28.11
C VAL A 40 11.02 -6.90 27.22
N THR A 41 10.75 -5.90 26.38
CA THR A 41 9.62 -5.92 25.45
C THR A 41 9.84 -6.95 24.34
N VAL A 42 8.84 -7.81 24.13
CA VAL A 42 8.79 -8.83 23.09
C VAL A 42 7.46 -8.75 22.33
N ALA A 43 7.40 -9.35 21.15
CA ALA A 43 6.14 -9.58 20.44
C ALA A 43 5.70 -11.04 20.64
N VAL A 44 4.41 -11.25 20.90
CA VAL A 44 3.81 -12.59 21.04
C VAL A 44 2.78 -12.79 19.94
N LYS A 45 3.04 -13.73 19.03
CA LYS A 45 2.15 -14.06 17.91
C LYS A 45 1.43 -15.38 18.17
N PHE A 46 0.17 -15.30 18.59
CA PHE A 46 -0.75 -16.44 18.58
C PHE A 46 -1.14 -16.78 17.14
N LEU A 47 -1.26 -18.06 16.81
CA LEU A 47 -1.81 -18.51 15.54
C LEU A 47 -3.34 -18.62 15.58
N SER A 48 -3.99 -18.64 14.42
CA SER A 48 -5.45 -18.75 14.29
C SER A 48 -6.00 -20.18 14.33
N GLN A 49 -5.15 -21.21 14.38
CA GLN A 49 -5.53 -22.62 14.47
C GLN A 49 -5.04 -23.24 15.79
N THR A 50 -5.92 -23.95 16.49
CA THR A 50 -5.57 -24.78 17.64
C THR A 50 -4.88 -26.08 17.22
N LEU A 51 -4.06 -26.65 18.10
CA LEU A 51 -3.32 -27.88 17.83
C LEU A 51 -4.15 -29.13 18.19
N LEU A 52 -4.97 -29.57 17.23
CA LEU A 52 -5.95 -30.66 17.42
C LEU A 52 -5.36 -32.07 17.54
N ASN A 53 -4.06 -32.27 17.32
CA ASN A 53 -3.39 -33.56 17.46
C ASN A 53 -1.86 -33.42 17.57
N GLU A 54 -1.20 -34.48 18.05
CA GLU A 54 0.25 -34.52 18.28
C GLU A 54 1.09 -34.29 17.01
N LYS A 55 0.64 -34.78 15.84
CA LYS A 55 1.31 -34.53 14.55
C LYS A 55 1.32 -33.03 14.17
N MET A 56 0.31 -32.27 14.59
CA MET A 56 0.31 -30.80 14.47
C MET A 56 1.27 -30.15 15.48
N ARG A 57 1.35 -30.66 16.73
CA ARG A 57 2.31 -30.17 17.75
C ARG A 57 3.77 -30.37 17.32
N GLN A 58 4.14 -31.60 16.93
CA GLN A 58 5.49 -31.94 16.44
C GLN A 58 5.89 -31.10 15.20
N ARG A 59 4.93 -30.76 14.33
CA ARG A 59 5.17 -29.84 13.21
C ARG A 59 5.36 -28.39 13.69
N PHE A 60 4.58 -27.93 14.66
CA PHE A 60 4.71 -26.60 15.23
C PHE A 60 6.07 -26.41 15.89
N GLU A 61 6.49 -27.35 16.76
CA GLU A 61 7.82 -27.40 17.38
C GLU A 61 8.96 -27.40 16.35
N ARG A 62 8.82 -28.17 15.27
CA ARG A 62 9.80 -28.19 14.17
C ARG A 62 9.90 -26.85 13.43
N GLU A 63 8.78 -26.27 12.99
CA GLU A 63 8.81 -25.00 12.25
C GLU A 63 9.22 -23.83 13.19
N ALA A 64 8.94 -23.92 14.50
CA ALA A 64 9.46 -23.00 15.53
C ALA A 64 10.99 -23.07 15.64
N THR A 65 11.53 -24.27 15.76
CA THR A 65 12.99 -24.53 15.83
C THR A 65 13.68 -24.02 14.56
N ILE A 66 13.08 -24.26 13.39
CA ILE A 66 13.57 -23.74 12.10
C ILE A 66 13.60 -22.20 12.10
N SER A 67 12.54 -21.55 12.59
CA SER A 67 12.42 -20.10 12.62
C SER A 67 13.43 -19.43 13.57
N ALA A 68 13.69 -20.04 14.73
CA ALA A 68 14.70 -19.57 15.68
C ALA A 68 16.12 -19.62 15.08
N LEU A 69 16.52 -20.78 14.55
CA LEU A 69 17.85 -20.98 13.92
C LEU A 69 18.08 -20.05 12.72
N LEU A 70 17.04 -19.70 11.96
CA LEU A 70 17.12 -18.70 10.90
C LEU A 70 17.34 -17.27 11.42
N GLY A 71 16.66 -16.88 12.50
CA GLY A 71 16.84 -15.57 13.17
C GLY A 71 18.15 -15.41 13.95
N GLU A 72 18.90 -16.50 14.14
CA GLU A 72 20.31 -16.49 14.53
C GLU A 72 21.23 -16.33 13.32
N LYS A 73 20.95 -17.06 12.22
CA LYS A 73 21.79 -17.08 11.01
C LYS A 73 21.85 -15.75 10.25
N SER A 74 20.81 -14.92 10.28
CA SER A 74 20.80 -13.64 9.57
C SER A 74 20.04 -12.54 10.33
N ILE A 75 20.67 -11.36 10.44
CA ILE A 75 20.04 -10.17 11.02
C ILE A 75 18.82 -9.69 10.23
N HIS A 76 18.70 -10.08 8.95
CA HIS A 76 17.59 -9.73 8.06
C HIS A 76 16.39 -10.70 8.17
N ILE A 77 16.41 -11.59 9.15
CA ILE A 77 15.27 -12.44 9.54
C ILE A 77 14.83 -12.02 10.95
N ILE A 78 13.54 -12.12 11.25
CA ILE A 78 13.03 -11.91 12.62
C ILE A 78 13.51 -13.02 13.56
N ARG A 79 14.02 -12.64 14.74
CA ARG A 79 14.42 -13.58 15.78
C ARG A 79 13.22 -14.04 16.61
N VAL A 80 12.77 -15.26 16.34
CA VAL A 80 12.01 -16.06 17.30
C VAL A 80 12.92 -16.39 18.48
N ARG A 81 12.40 -16.26 19.70
CA ARG A 81 13.13 -16.40 20.97
C ARG A 81 12.62 -17.57 21.82
N ASP A 82 11.32 -17.83 21.74
CA ASP A 82 10.62 -18.85 22.50
C ASP A 82 9.33 -19.24 21.76
N TYR A 83 8.69 -20.35 22.14
CA TYR A 83 7.39 -20.76 21.63
C TYR A 83 6.62 -21.54 22.69
N GLY A 84 5.30 -21.56 22.58
CA GLY A 84 4.47 -22.30 23.53
C GLY A 84 3.07 -22.60 23.03
N ILE A 85 2.30 -23.25 23.90
CA ILE A 85 0.89 -23.54 23.73
C ILE A 85 0.16 -22.92 24.92
N ASP A 86 -0.98 -22.30 24.64
CA ASP A 86 -1.84 -21.63 25.62
C ASP A 86 -2.89 -22.59 26.22
N GLU A 87 -3.56 -22.23 27.32
CA GLU A 87 -4.51 -23.15 28.00
C GLU A 87 -5.76 -23.53 27.17
N ASN A 88 -5.90 -23.00 25.96
CA ASN A 88 -6.97 -23.30 24.99
C ASN A 88 -6.41 -24.05 23.77
N GLU A 89 -5.22 -24.65 23.88
CA GLU A 89 -4.48 -25.32 22.79
C GLU A 89 -4.12 -24.39 21.61
N VAL A 90 -4.06 -23.07 21.84
CA VAL A 90 -3.60 -22.10 20.82
C VAL A 90 -2.07 -21.98 20.88
N PRO A 91 -1.34 -22.30 19.80
CA PRO A 91 0.10 -22.10 19.76
C PRO A 91 0.47 -20.61 19.60
N TYR A 92 1.59 -20.23 20.21
CA TYR A 92 2.15 -18.89 20.09
C TYR A 92 3.67 -18.91 19.93
N TYR A 93 4.19 -17.93 19.18
CA TYR A 93 5.61 -17.60 19.11
C TYR A 93 5.91 -16.38 19.96
N VAL A 94 7.07 -16.36 20.61
CA VAL A 94 7.67 -15.16 21.20
C VAL A 94 8.84 -14.75 20.33
N MET A 95 8.86 -13.49 19.90
CA MET A 95 9.85 -12.94 18.98
C MET A 95 10.30 -11.55 19.45
N GLU A 96 11.41 -11.06 18.91
CA GLU A 96 11.82 -9.67 19.13
C GLU A 96 10.71 -8.68 18.74
N PHE A 97 10.50 -7.65 19.59
CA PHE A 97 9.60 -6.55 19.26
C PHE A 97 10.31 -5.61 18.28
N LEU A 98 9.65 -5.25 17.18
CA LEU A 98 10.25 -4.49 16.08
C LEU A 98 9.50 -3.18 15.85
N GLU A 99 10.14 -2.06 16.22
CA GLU A 99 9.63 -0.71 15.99
C GLU A 99 9.95 -0.24 14.57
N GLY A 100 9.16 -0.73 13.60
CA GLY A 100 9.32 -0.43 12.18
C GLY A 100 7.99 -0.28 11.44
N GLN A 101 8.07 0.04 10.14
CA GLN A 101 6.92 0.08 9.24
C GLN A 101 6.94 -1.12 8.31
N SER A 102 5.77 -1.63 7.93
CA SER A 102 5.69 -2.68 6.90
C SER A 102 6.09 -2.10 5.54
N LEU A 103 6.74 -2.90 4.69
CA LEU A 103 7.04 -2.48 3.33
C LEU A 103 5.74 -2.16 2.55
N SER A 104 4.63 -2.85 2.86
CA SER A 104 3.27 -2.52 2.37
C SER A 104 2.72 -1.17 2.85
N ASP A 105 3.20 -0.62 3.97
CA ASP A 105 2.85 0.73 4.43
C ASP A 105 3.77 1.79 3.83
N LEU A 106 5.05 1.45 3.57
CA LEU A 106 6.00 2.33 2.88
C LEU A 106 5.59 2.58 1.42
N ILE A 107 5.29 1.52 0.65
CA ILE A 107 4.94 1.62 -0.78
C ILE A 107 3.44 1.96 -0.99
N LYS A 108 2.73 2.32 0.07
CA LYS A 108 1.27 2.54 0.05
C LYS A 108 0.81 3.77 -0.74
N PHE A 109 1.71 4.73 -0.96
CA PHE A 109 1.40 6.06 -1.48
C PHE A 109 2.41 6.60 -2.52
N GLN A 110 3.65 6.12 -2.50
CA GLN A 110 4.73 6.51 -3.42
C GLN A 110 5.65 5.30 -3.66
N PRO A 111 6.17 5.09 -4.89
CA PRO A 111 7.19 4.08 -5.13
C PRO A 111 8.49 4.45 -4.41
N LEU A 112 9.35 3.47 -4.17
CA LEU A 112 10.64 3.72 -3.56
C LEU A 112 11.58 4.43 -4.55
N GLU A 113 12.28 5.46 -4.07
CA GLU A 113 13.44 6.01 -4.77
C GLU A 113 14.47 4.89 -5.03
N LEU A 114 15.05 4.84 -6.23
CA LEU A 114 15.97 3.78 -6.66
C LEU A 114 17.05 3.44 -5.63
N LYS A 115 17.66 4.44 -4.97
CA LYS A 115 18.68 4.23 -3.93
C LYS A 115 18.14 3.46 -2.72
N ARG A 116 16.93 3.81 -2.23
CA ARG A 116 16.28 3.14 -1.10
C ARG A 116 15.74 1.77 -1.50
N PHE A 117 15.22 1.64 -2.72
CA PHE A 117 14.86 0.36 -3.33
C PHE A 117 16.04 -0.63 -3.33
N LEU A 118 17.22 -0.21 -3.80
CA LEU A 118 18.41 -1.06 -3.87
C LEU A 118 18.83 -1.52 -2.47
N HIS A 119 18.94 -0.59 -1.51
CA HIS A 119 19.33 -0.90 -0.13
C HIS A 119 18.36 -1.86 0.59
N ILE A 120 17.05 -1.69 0.38
CA ILE A 120 16.03 -2.60 0.94
C ILE A 120 16.10 -3.96 0.24
N THR A 121 16.15 -3.98 -1.09
CA THR A 121 16.21 -5.22 -1.88
C THR A 121 17.45 -6.05 -1.55
N ARG A 122 18.61 -5.41 -1.39
CA ARG A 122 19.87 -6.03 -0.98
C ARG A 122 19.73 -6.79 0.35
N GLN A 123 19.07 -6.18 1.34
CA GLN A 123 18.85 -6.81 2.65
C GLN A 123 17.85 -7.96 2.60
N ILE A 124 16.75 -7.80 1.85
CA ILE A 124 15.79 -8.90 1.59
C ILE A 124 16.50 -10.08 0.92
N CYS A 125 17.35 -9.81 -0.08
CA CYS A 125 18.12 -10.85 -0.77
C CYS A 125 19.03 -11.64 0.18
N VAL A 126 19.78 -10.96 1.07
CA VAL A 126 20.63 -11.63 2.07
C VAL A 126 19.81 -12.40 3.12
N GLY A 127 18.62 -11.92 3.50
CA GLY A 127 17.69 -12.66 4.35
C GLY A 127 17.18 -13.94 3.70
N MET A 128 16.75 -13.86 2.43
CA MET A 128 16.30 -15.02 1.66
C MET A 128 17.42 -16.02 1.38
N GLU A 129 18.61 -15.54 0.99
CA GLU A 129 19.80 -16.37 0.76
C GLU A 129 20.17 -17.19 2.01
N ALA A 130 20.17 -16.56 3.19
CA ALA A 130 20.43 -17.27 4.45
C ALA A 130 19.48 -18.46 4.68
N ALA A 131 18.20 -18.32 4.33
CA ALA A 131 17.20 -19.39 4.42
C ALA A 131 17.31 -20.44 3.30
N HIS A 132 17.60 -20.00 2.07
CA HIS A 132 17.76 -20.87 0.90
C HIS A 132 19.03 -21.73 0.97
N SER A 133 20.11 -21.21 1.57
CA SER A 133 21.30 -22.01 1.93
C SER A 133 21.03 -23.00 3.07
N GLY A 134 19.89 -22.92 3.76
CA GLY A 134 19.43 -23.87 4.77
C GLY A 134 20.10 -23.77 6.14
N ILE A 135 19.59 -24.57 7.07
CA ILE A 135 20.07 -24.70 8.46
C ILE A 135 20.32 -26.18 8.77
N THR A 136 21.30 -26.46 9.63
CA THR A 136 21.57 -27.82 10.10
C THR A 136 20.61 -28.18 11.23
N LEU A 137 19.78 -29.21 11.03
CA LEU A 137 18.83 -29.70 12.03
C LEU A 137 19.05 -31.21 12.23
N HIS A 138 19.43 -31.62 13.45
CA HIS A 138 19.83 -32.99 13.79
C HIS A 138 20.96 -33.60 12.92
N GLY A 139 21.75 -32.75 12.25
CA GLY A 139 22.83 -33.14 11.33
C GLY A 139 22.48 -32.95 9.85
N ASP A 140 21.20 -32.91 9.49
CA ASP A 140 20.74 -32.71 8.10
C ASP A 140 20.67 -31.23 7.72
N LEU A 141 21.20 -30.89 6.53
CA LEU A 141 21.07 -29.55 5.97
C LEU A 141 19.67 -29.33 5.37
N CYS A 142 18.81 -28.66 6.11
CA CYS A 142 17.43 -28.34 5.72
C CYS A 142 17.37 -26.96 5.03
N GLN A 143 17.22 -26.92 3.70
CA GLN A 143 16.85 -25.69 2.98
C GLN A 143 15.43 -25.24 3.35
N VAL A 144 15.22 -23.93 3.53
CA VAL A 144 13.92 -23.37 3.96
C VAL A 144 13.37 -22.44 2.88
N VAL A 145 12.15 -22.72 2.42
CA VAL A 145 11.37 -21.91 1.46
C VAL A 145 10.26 -21.20 2.23
N HIS A 146 10.10 -19.90 2.01
CA HIS A 146 9.21 -19.02 2.80
C HIS A 146 7.75 -19.11 2.38
N ARG A 147 7.45 -19.22 1.08
CA ARG A 147 6.11 -19.43 0.48
C ARG A 147 5.11 -18.28 0.60
N ASP A 148 5.50 -17.15 1.19
CA ASP A 148 4.63 -16.00 1.43
C ASP A 148 5.43 -14.67 1.43
N ILE A 149 6.44 -14.57 0.56
CA ILE A 149 7.19 -13.32 0.34
C ILE A 149 6.24 -12.27 -0.26
N LYS A 150 6.06 -11.16 0.46
CA LYS A 150 5.19 -10.03 0.06
C LYS A 150 5.50 -8.81 0.94
N PRO A 151 5.15 -7.58 0.55
CA PRO A 151 5.49 -6.37 1.30
C PRO A 151 4.97 -6.31 2.75
N SER A 152 3.90 -7.03 3.10
CA SER A 152 3.39 -7.08 4.47
C SER A 152 4.14 -8.03 5.40
N ASN A 153 4.99 -8.91 4.86
CA ASN A 153 5.88 -9.79 5.62
C ASN A 153 7.33 -9.25 5.69
N VAL A 154 7.54 -7.98 5.35
CA VAL A 154 8.83 -7.29 5.48
C VAL A 154 8.64 -6.04 6.33
N LEU A 155 9.42 -5.93 7.41
CA LEU A 155 9.53 -4.70 8.20
C LEU A 155 10.82 -3.96 7.85
N VAL A 156 10.73 -2.63 7.86
CA VAL A 156 11.86 -1.70 7.77
C VAL A 156 11.85 -0.84 9.03
N MET A 157 12.98 -0.77 9.73
CA MET A 157 13.15 0.02 10.95
C MET A 157 14.41 0.90 10.88
N PRO A 158 14.41 2.08 11.52
CA PRO A 158 15.63 2.87 11.66
C PRO A 158 16.67 2.09 12.48
N ASP A 159 17.93 2.13 12.05
CA ASP A 159 19.06 1.48 12.71
C ASP A 159 20.27 2.44 12.79
N PRO A 160 20.92 2.60 13.95
CA PRO A 160 22.01 3.57 14.12
C PRO A 160 23.32 3.18 13.39
N THR A 161 23.43 1.93 12.90
CA THR A 161 24.62 1.38 12.24
C THR A 161 24.46 1.35 10.72
N VAL A 162 23.27 0.96 10.22
CA VAL A 162 22.99 0.79 8.78
C VAL A 162 21.92 1.75 8.22
N GLY A 163 21.45 2.70 9.03
CA GLY A 163 20.45 3.71 8.68
C GLY A 163 19.03 3.15 8.64
N GLU A 164 18.80 2.18 7.76
CA GLU A 164 17.58 1.35 7.74
C GLU A 164 17.97 -0.12 7.77
N LEU A 165 17.53 -0.84 8.81
CA LEU A 165 17.56 -2.29 8.86
C LEU A 165 16.24 -2.83 8.28
N VAL A 166 16.34 -3.93 7.53
CA VAL A 166 15.19 -4.66 6.99
C VAL A 166 15.17 -6.06 7.58
N LYS A 167 13.98 -6.52 8.00
CA LYS A 167 13.72 -7.86 8.53
C LYS A 167 12.53 -8.51 7.84
N ILE A 168 12.72 -9.74 7.38
CA ILE A 168 11.69 -10.63 6.84
C ILE A 168 11.02 -11.38 8.01
N LEU A 169 9.70 -11.50 7.97
CA LEU A 169 8.86 -12.13 8.98
C LEU A 169 8.40 -13.53 8.54
N ASP A 170 7.90 -14.35 9.46
CA ASP A 170 7.01 -15.49 9.15
C ASP A 170 7.55 -16.62 8.24
N PHE A 171 8.86 -16.84 8.20
CA PHE A 171 9.44 -18.09 7.66
C PHE A 171 8.81 -19.33 8.34
N GLY A 172 8.59 -20.42 7.57
CA GLY A 172 8.11 -21.71 8.08
C GLY A 172 6.61 -21.76 8.45
N ILE A 173 6.12 -20.76 9.20
CA ILE A 173 4.77 -20.72 9.82
C ILE A 173 3.64 -21.00 8.80
N ALA A 174 3.76 -20.49 7.58
CA ALA A 174 2.78 -20.68 6.51
C ALA A 174 2.45 -22.16 6.21
N ARG A 175 3.41 -23.08 6.40
CA ARG A 175 3.25 -24.50 6.09
C ARG A 175 2.26 -25.24 6.99
N LEU A 176 2.19 -24.86 8.27
CA LEU A 176 1.22 -25.41 9.23
C LEU A 176 -0.22 -25.18 8.77
N VAL A 177 -0.47 -23.98 8.24
CA VAL A 177 -1.80 -23.54 7.78
C VAL A 177 -2.14 -24.14 6.41
N GLN A 178 -1.19 -24.11 5.47
CA GLN A 178 -1.44 -24.47 4.06
C GLN A 178 -1.89 -25.93 3.85
N GLU A 179 -1.27 -26.91 4.52
CA GLU A 179 -1.54 -28.34 4.24
C GLU A 179 -2.94 -28.82 4.68
N ASN A 180 -3.68 -28.04 5.49
CA ASN A 180 -5.05 -28.33 5.93
C ASN A 180 -6.10 -27.33 5.36
N ALA A 181 -5.70 -26.34 4.55
CA ALA A 181 -6.55 -25.20 4.20
C ALA A 181 -7.43 -25.42 2.95
N THR A 182 -8.54 -26.15 3.10
CA THR A 182 -9.67 -26.12 2.13
C THR A 182 -10.51 -24.83 2.21
N GLN A 183 -10.11 -23.84 3.03
CA GLN A 183 -10.87 -22.62 3.28
C GLN A 183 -10.41 -21.43 2.42
N THR A 184 -11.08 -21.25 1.29
CA THR A 184 -10.72 -20.32 0.19
C THR A 184 -10.87 -18.82 0.50
N HIS A 185 -11.39 -18.45 1.67
CA HIS A 185 -11.99 -17.11 1.89
C HIS A 185 -11.08 -16.03 2.49
N SER A 186 -9.93 -16.38 3.07
CA SER A 186 -8.97 -15.40 3.62
C SER A 186 -7.72 -15.18 2.77
N PHE A 187 -7.48 -16.03 1.77
CA PHE A 187 -6.25 -16.09 0.97
C PHE A 187 -6.06 -14.95 -0.04
N MET A 188 -7.09 -14.13 -0.29
CA MET A 188 -7.21 -13.23 -1.44
C MET A 188 -6.07 -12.20 -1.61
N GLY A 189 -5.32 -11.90 -0.54
CA GLY A 189 -4.13 -11.03 -0.57
C GLY A 189 -2.79 -11.74 -0.77
N THR A 190 -2.67 -13.04 -0.45
CA THR A 190 -1.44 -13.83 -0.67
C THR A 190 -1.37 -14.37 -2.10
N LEU A 191 -2.52 -14.69 -2.72
CA LEU A 191 -2.57 -15.20 -4.10
C LEU A 191 -1.82 -14.31 -5.11
N ALA A 192 -1.86 -12.99 -4.89
CA ALA A 192 -1.21 -11.97 -5.72
C ALA A 192 0.32 -12.11 -5.84
N TYR A 193 0.96 -12.88 -4.96
CA TYR A 193 2.42 -13.11 -4.96
C TYR A 193 2.78 -14.60 -5.13
N CYS A 194 1.79 -15.51 -5.20
CA CYS A 194 2.05 -16.94 -5.35
C CYS A 194 2.80 -17.23 -6.65
N SER A 195 3.76 -18.16 -6.64
CA SER A 195 4.29 -18.70 -7.89
C SER A 195 3.29 -19.64 -8.57
N PRO A 196 3.37 -19.86 -9.89
CA PRO A 196 2.49 -20.79 -10.61
C PRO A 196 2.49 -22.17 -9.95
N GLU A 197 3.67 -22.72 -9.63
CA GLU A 197 3.78 -24.03 -9.00
C GLU A 197 3.21 -24.08 -7.56
N GLN A 198 3.09 -22.93 -6.88
CA GLN A 198 2.38 -22.82 -5.60
C GLN A 198 0.86 -22.76 -5.78
N MET A 199 0.36 -22.19 -6.88
CA MET A 199 -1.06 -22.26 -7.23
C MET A 199 -1.48 -23.65 -7.73
N GLU A 200 -0.56 -24.41 -8.30
CA GLU A 200 -0.75 -25.81 -8.71
C GLU A 200 -0.56 -26.83 -7.56
N GLY A 201 -0.13 -26.39 -6.37
CA GLY A 201 0.14 -27.29 -5.23
C GLY A 201 1.34 -28.24 -5.43
N LYS A 202 2.26 -27.92 -6.36
CA LYS A 202 3.45 -28.73 -6.65
C LYS A 202 4.51 -28.57 -5.55
N LYS A 203 5.52 -29.46 -5.56
CA LYS A 203 6.69 -29.33 -4.67
C LYS A 203 7.47 -28.05 -4.97
N LEU A 204 7.42 -27.12 -4.02
CA LEU A 204 8.12 -25.84 -4.04
C LEU A 204 9.62 -26.01 -3.81
N ASP A 205 10.38 -25.07 -4.36
CA ASP A 205 11.81 -24.86 -4.13
C ASP A 205 12.09 -23.36 -3.97
N ASN A 206 13.36 -22.98 -3.78
CA ASN A 206 13.74 -21.58 -3.55
C ASN A 206 13.32 -20.62 -4.68
N ARG A 207 13.10 -21.14 -5.90
CA ARG A 207 12.69 -20.35 -7.07
C ARG A 207 11.21 -19.96 -7.03
N SER A 208 10.42 -20.57 -6.13
CA SER A 208 9.06 -20.12 -5.80
C SER A 208 9.11 -18.78 -5.06
N ASP A 209 9.97 -18.65 -4.04
CA ASP A 209 10.17 -17.37 -3.34
C ASP A 209 10.76 -16.29 -4.26
N ILE A 210 11.62 -16.66 -5.22
CA ILE A 210 12.17 -15.74 -6.23
C ILE A 210 11.07 -15.15 -7.12
N TYR A 211 10.03 -15.91 -7.48
CA TYR A 211 8.89 -15.38 -8.22
C TYR A 211 8.13 -14.34 -7.40
N SER A 212 7.81 -14.68 -6.14
CA SER A 212 7.13 -13.78 -5.20
C SER A 212 7.94 -12.49 -4.94
N LEU A 213 9.27 -12.61 -4.83
CA LEU A 213 10.19 -11.49 -4.78
C LEU A 213 10.09 -10.64 -6.06
N GLY A 214 10.12 -11.24 -7.25
CA GLY A 214 9.97 -10.51 -8.53
C GLY A 214 8.70 -9.65 -8.59
N VAL A 215 7.57 -10.18 -8.14
CA VAL A 215 6.30 -9.43 -8.04
C VAL A 215 6.43 -8.24 -7.07
N MET A 216 6.99 -8.49 -5.87
CA MET A 216 7.22 -7.45 -4.86
C MET A 216 8.19 -6.36 -5.33
N LEU A 217 9.27 -6.70 -6.02
CA LEU A 217 10.25 -5.73 -6.54
C LEU A 217 9.65 -4.84 -7.64
N TYR A 218 8.75 -5.38 -8.47
CA TYR A 218 8.02 -4.58 -9.45
C TYR A 218 7.09 -3.58 -8.76
N GLU A 219 6.29 -4.03 -7.78
CA GLU A 219 5.36 -3.18 -7.01
C GLU A 219 6.12 -2.06 -6.27
N MET A 220 7.27 -2.37 -5.66
CA MET A 220 8.12 -1.38 -4.96
C MET A 220 8.57 -0.21 -5.85
N LEU A 221 8.71 -0.44 -7.16
CA LEU A 221 9.18 0.57 -8.13
C LEU A 221 8.05 1.26 -8.91
N THR A 222 6.84 0.71 -8.91
CA THR A 222 5.73 1.15 -9.80
C THR A 222 4.42 1.46 -9.08
N LEU A 223 4.21 0.93 -7.88
CA LEU A 223 2.91 0.80 -7.18
C LEU A 223 1.84 -0.02 -7.90
N GLU A 224 2.19 -0.68 -9.00
CA GLU A 224 1.29 -1.58 -9.71
C GLU A 224 1.63 -3.04 -9.42
N MET A 225 0.60 -3.88 -9.43
CA MET A 225 0.80 -5.32 -9.55
C MET A 225 1.16 -5.66 -11.01
N PRO A 226 2.27 -6.35 -11.27
CA PRO A 226 2.67 -6.70 -12.64
C PRO A 226 1.72 -7.72 -13.29
N ILE A 227 1.01 -8.51 -12.48
CA ILE A 227 0.02 -9.50 -12.91
C ILE A 227 -1.29 -9.20 -12.18
N LEU A 228 -2.39 -9.07 -12.93
CA LEU A 228 -3.72 -8.77 -12.39
C LEU A 228 -4.78 -9.64 -13.07
N PRO A 229 -5.64 -10.34 -12.30
CA PRO A 229 -6.74 -11.14 -12.84
C PRO A 229 -8.00 -10.30 -13.06
N GLU A 230 -8.90 -10.80 -13.91
CA GLU A 230 -10.23 -10.24 -14.16
C GLU A 230 -11.12 -10.22 -12.90
N THR A 231 -10.93 -11.17 -11.98
CA THR A 231 -11.63 -11.25 -10.68
C THR A 231 -10.67 -11.70 -9.59
N SER A 232 -10.95 -11.40 -8.32
CA SER A 232 -10.11 -11.85 -7.20
C SER A 232 -10.36 -13.31 -6.76
N SER A 233 -10.91 -14.15 -7.63
CA SER A 233 -11.14 -15.58 -7.36
C SER A 233 -9.86 -16.40 -7.50
N PHE A 234 -9.79 -17.56 -6.84
CA PHE A 234 -8.62 -18.45 -6.95
C PHE A 234 -8.33 -18.88 -8.40
N GLY A 235 -9.36 -19.27 -9.16
CA GLY A 235 -9.21 -19.67 -10.56
C GLY A 235 -8.75 -18.54 -11.49
N ALA A 236 -9.16 -17.30 -11.23
CA ALA A 236 -8.70 -16.16 -12.01
C ALA A 236 -7.26 -15.75 -11.65
N TRP A 237 -6.87 -15.81 -10.37
CA TRP A 237 -5.46 -15.68 -9.97
C TRP A 237 -4.60 -16.81 -10.54
N TYR A 238 -5.08 -18.06 -10.56
CA TYR A 238 -4.41 -19.20 -11.19
C TYR A 238 -4.12 -18.90 -12.67
N LYS A 239 -5.16 -18.53 -13.43
CA LYS A 239 -5.04 -18.13 -14.85
C LYS A 239 -4.05 -16.99 -15.03
N ALA A 240 -4.11 -15.95 -14.20
CA ALA A 240 -3.21 -14.81 -14.33
C ALA A 240 -1.74 -15.16 -14.02
N HIS A 241 -1.48 -15.96 -12.98
CA HIS A 241 -0.11 -16.36 -12.64
C HIS A 241 0.45 -17.39 -13.62
N HIS A 242 -0.38 -18.29 -14.14
CA HIS A 242 0.03 -19.29 -15.13
C HIS A 242 0.18 -18.70 -16.54
N ASP A 243 -0.83 -17.98 -17.05
CA ASP A 243 -0.96 -17.64 -18.48
C ASP A 243 -0.62 -16.18 -18.85
N PHE A 244 -0.80 -15.21 -17.95
CA PHE A 244 -0.63 -13.79 -18.32
C PHE A 244 0.82 -13.34 -18.18
N GLU A 245 1.42 -12.81 -19.25
CA GLU A 245 2.73 -12.16 -19.15
C GLU A 245 2.70 -10.97 -18.17
N PRO A 246 3.76 -10.75 -17.36
CA PRO A 246 3.82 -9.61 -16.47
C PRO A 246 3.88 -8.29 -17.27
N ARG A 247 3.24 -7.23 -16.75
CA ARG A 247 3.33 -5.88 -17.31
C ARG A 247 4.80 -5.46 -17.47
N PRO A 248 5.22 -4.94 -18.63
CA PRO A 248 6.56 -4.38 -18.78
C PRO A 248 6.67 -3.03 -18.07
N PHE A 249 7.84 -2.74 -17.50
CA PHE A 249 8.15 -1.42 -16.96
C PHE A 249 8.02 -0.34 -18.05
N GLU A 250 7.30 0.73 -17.75
CA GLU A 250 7.15 1.84 -18.69
C GLU A 250 8.50 2.47 -19.08
N ALA A 251 8.60 2.90 -20.34
CA ALA A 251 9.85 3.41 -20.92
C ALA A 251 10.36 4.68 -20.20
N HIS A 252 9.46 5.51 -19.66
CA HIS A 252 9.80 6.76 -19.01
C HIS A 252 10.27 6.62 -17.55
N LEU A 253 10.11 5.45 -16.93
CA LEU A 253 10.55 5.21 -15.55
C LEU A 253 12.09 5.10 -15.50
N PRO A 254 12.79 5.89 -14.64
CA PRO A 254 14.25 5.97 -14.58
C PRO A 254 14.87 4.80 -13.80
N ILE A 255 14.54 3.57 -14.22
CA ILE A 255 15.00 2.30 -13.65
C ILE A 255 16.02 1.69 -14.64
N PRO A 256 17.25 1.35 -14.22
CA PRO A 256 18.26 0.76 -15.09
C PRO A 256 17.78 -0.51 -15.81
N SER A 257 18.22 -0.71 -17.05
CA SER A 257 17.76 -1.82 -17.90
C SER A 257 18.02 -3.20 -17.28
N ASP A 258 19.18 -3.41 -16.66
CA ASP A 258 19.52 -4.69 -16.02
C ASP A 258 18.63 -4.97 -14.80
N LEU A 259 18.20 -3.92 -14.08
CA LEU A 259 17.25 -4.03 -12.99
C LEU A 259 15.83 -4.35 -13.51
N LYS A 260 15.39 -3.70 -14.60
CA LYS A 260 14.14 -4.08 -15.29
C LYS A 260 14.20 -5.56 -15.71
N ASN A 261 15.31 -5.98 -16.34
CA ASN A 261 15.51 -7.34 -16.85
C ASN A 261 15.50 -8.40 -15.75
N ILE A 262 16.23 -8.21 -14.63
CA ILE A 262 16.29 -9.22 -13.57
C ILE A 262 14.94 -9.38 -12.85
N ILE A 263 14.20 -8.29 -12.64
CA ILE A 263 12.86 -8.34 -12.01
C ILE A 263 11.87 -9.09 -12.91
N MET A 264 11.87 -8.81 -14.22
CA MET A 264 11.03 -9.55 -15.17
C MET A 264 11.44 -11.04 -15.25
N LYS A 265 12.74 -11.36 -15.24
CA LYS A 265 13.24 -12.74 -15.20
C LYS A 265 12.76 -13.50 -13.96
N CYS A 266 12.68 -12.84 -12.79
CA CYS A 266 12.14 -13.45 -11.57
C CYS A 266 10.69 -13.95 -11.75
N MET A 267 9.88 -13.22 -12.51
CA MET A 267 8.47 -13.53 -12.77
C MET A 267 8.23 -14.51 -13.94
N ALA A 268 9.28 -15.12 -14.48
CA ALA A 268 9.15 -16.11 -15.56
C ALA A 268 8.30 -17.31 -15.13
N LYS A 269 7.39 -17.76 -16.01
CA LYS A 269 6.41 -18.82 -15.71
C LYS A 269 7.09 -20.13 -15.31
N SER A 270 7.98 -20.65 -16.17
CA SER A 270 8.88 -21.74 -15.80
C SER A 270 9.91 -21.28 -14.77
N ARG A 271 10.01 -22.00 -13.65
CA ARG A 271 11.04 -21.81 -12.61
C ARG A 271 12.47 -22.00 -13.14
N ASP A 272 12.65 -22.77 -14.19
CA ASP A 272 13.96 -23.03 -14.79
C ASP A 272 14.45 -21.83 -15.64
N ASN A 273 13.54 -20.90 -16.00
CA ASN A 273 13.87 -19.64 -16.68
C ASN A 273 14.14 -18.47 -15.70
N ARG A 274 13.80 -18.62 -14.41
CA ARG A 274 14.04 -17.62 -13.35
C ARG A 274 15.55 -17.55 -13.00
N PRO A 275 16.02 -16.58 -12.20
CA PRO A 275 17.25 -16.78 -11.43
C PRO A 275 17.14 -18.06 -10.61
N GLN A 276 18.18 -18.88 -10.61
CA GLN A 276 18.20 -20.16 -9.88
C GLN A 276 18.58 -19.95 -8.41
N THR A 277 19.26 -18.86 -8.11
CA THR A 277 19.63 -18.41 -6.75
C THR A 277 19.28 -16.94 -6.53
N VAL A 278 19.09 -16.54 -5.28
CA VAL A 278 18.93 -15.12 -4.90
C VAL A 278 20.25 -14.34 -5.07
N ALA A 279 21.40 -15.03 -5.01
CA ALA A 279 22.72 -14.46 -5.25
C ALA A 279 22.86 -13.84 -6.67
N GLU A 280 22.23 -14.42 -7.70
CA GLU A 280 22.16 -13.82 -9.04
C GLU A 280 21.48 -12.43 -9.02
N ILE A 281 20.41 -12.28 -8.24
CA ILE A 281 19.66 -11.02 -8.10
C ILE A 281 20.50 -10.02 -7.31
N LEU A 282 21.06 -10.46 -6.18
CA LEU A 282 21.93 -9.66 -5.33
C LEU A 282 23.13 -9.09 -6.11
N LYS A 283 23.72 -9.86 -7.02
CA LYS A 283 24.81 -9.41 -7.90
C LYS A 283 24.38 -8.29 -8.86
N VAL A 284 23.18 -8.36 -9.45
CA VAL A 284 22.66 -7.27 -10.30
C VAL A 284 22.40 -6.01 -9.47
N ILE A 285 21.85 -6.15 -8.27
CA ILE A 285 21.64 -5.04 -7.32
C ILE A 285 22.98 -4.38 -6.95
N GLN A 286 24.01 -5.17 -6.65
CA GLN A 286 25.36 -4.67 -6.32
C GLN A 286 26.02 -3.94 -7.51
N ASN A 287 25.92 -4.46 -8.73
CA ASN A 287 26.44 -3.79 -9.92
C ASN A 287 25.78 -2.41 -10.09
N VAL A 288 24.44 -2.34 -10.01
CA VAL A 288 23.70 -1.08 -10.12
C VAL A 288 24.04 -0.12 -8.97
N GLU A 289 24.25 -0.61 -7.74
CA GLU A 289 24.75 0.22 -6.64
C GLU A 289 26.15 0.80 -6.88
N ILE A 290 27.01 0.15 -7.67
CA ILE A 290 28.34 0.64 -8.07
C ILE A 290 28.21 1.68 -9.18
N ASP A 291 27.48 1.37 -10.25
CA ASP A 291 27.28 2.29 -11.39
C ASP A 291 26.70 3.64 -10.96
N GLN A 292 25.79 3.64 -9.97
CA GLN A 292 25.21 4.85 -9.38
C GLN A 292 26.22 5.67 -8.55
N ARG A 293 27.21 5.03 -7.93
CA ARG A 293 28.29 5.72 -7.17
C ARG A 293 29.32 6.34 -8.11
N ASP A 294 29.77 5.58 -9.11
CA ASP A 294 30.80 6.02 -10.05
C ASP A 294 30.26 7.12 -10.99
N SER A 295 28.99 7.04 -11.38
CA SER A 295 28.29 8.14 -12.06
C SER A 295 28.26 9.43 -11.23
N GLY A 296 28.20 9.33 -9.91
CA GLY A 296 28.28 10.46 -8.97
C GLY A 296 29.63 11.19 -8.97
N GLY A 297 30.69 10.59 -9.52
CA GLY A 297 31.99 11.25 -9.71
C GLY A 297 31.98 12.35 -10.78
N LYS A 298 31.04 12.32 -11.72
CA LYS A 298 30.81 13.41 -12.68
C LYS A 298 29.71 14.34 -12.17
N LYS A 299 30.07 15.57 -11.81
CA LYS A 299 29.11 16.66 -11.55
C LYS A 299 28.32 16.97 -12.82
N THR A 300 27.16 16.33 -13.00
CA THR A 300 26.12 16.75 -13.93
C THR A 300 25.47 18.03 -13.41
N SER A 301 26.10 19.16 -13.72
CA SER A 301 25.59 20.49 -13.42
C SER A 301 24.31 20.77 -14.22
N TYR A 302 23.15 20.43 -13.64
CA TYR A 302 21.83 20.82 -14.15
C TYR A 302 21.58 22.33 -13.97
N SER A 303 22.36 23.16 -14.67
CA SER A 303 22.16 24.60 -14.80
C SER A 303 21.03 24.89 -15.80
N GLY A 304 19.82 24.46 -15.48
CA GLY A 304 18.62 24.70 -16.28
C GLY A 304 18.05 26.10 -16.08
N GLN A 305 18.61 27.11 -16.75
CA GLN A 305 17.89 28.38 -16.93
C GLN A 305 16.70 28.17 -17.89
N PRO A 306 15.56 28.85 -17.69
CA PRO A 306 14.39 28.70 -18.54
C PRO A 306 14.57 29.46 -19.87
N THR A 307 15.03 28.77 -20.90
CA THR A 307 15.06 29.30 -22.26
C THR A 307 13.65 29.29 -22.86
N ILE A 308 13.15 30.47 -23.26
CA ILE A 308 11.91 30.60 -24.02
C ILE A 308 12.16 30.08 -25.44
N VAL A 309 11.39 29.08 -25.87
CA VAL A 309 11.38 28.61 -27.26
C VAL A 309 10.18 29.24 -27.97
N ALA A 310 10.47 30.12 -28.93
CA ALA A 310 9.51 30.60 -29.91
C ALA A 310 9.79 29.97 -31.29
N ASP A 311 8.76 29.95 -32.12
CA ASP A 311 8.74 29.64 -33.56
C ASP A 311 9.33 28.30 -34.06
N ILE A 312 8.45 27.52 -34.70
CA ILE A 312 8.76 26.45 -35.65
C ILE A 312 7.91 26.71 -36.93
N PRO A 313 8.43 26.45 -38.16
CA PRO A 313 8.03 27.24 -39.34
C PRO A 313 6.72 26.85 -40.04
N LYS A 314 6.29 27.72 -40.97
CA LYS A 314 5.30 27.44 -42.02
C LYS A 314 5.95 26.67 -43.19
N GLN A 315 5.21 25.77 -43.83
CA GLN A 315 4.67 25.96 -45.20
C GLN A 315 3.77 24.79 -45.63
N GLU A 316 2.77 25.11 -46.48
CA GLU A 316 2.10 24.32 -47.55
C GLU A 316 1.80 22.81 -47.37
N GLU A 317 0.63 22.26 -47.74
CA GLU A 317 -0.48 22.67 -48.65
C GLU A 317 -1.80 21.91 -48.24
N LYS A 318 -3.00 21.91 -48.89
CA LYS A 318 -3.54 22.39 -50.19
C LYS A 318 -5.08 22.64 -50.13
N THR A 319 -5.63 23.23 -51.20
CA THR A 319 -7.01 23.21 -51.77
C THR A 319 -8.07 22.24 -51.17
N THR A 320 -9.25 22.67 -50.66
CA THR A 320 -10.54 23.08 -51.33
C THR A 320 -11.36 21.96 -52.00
N ILE A 321 -12.70 21.94 -52.13
CA ILE A 321 -13.81 22.94 -51.98
C ILE A 321 -15.16 22.22 -51.67
N ALA A 322 -16.14 22.87 -50.99
CA ALA A 322 -17.59 22.58 -51.11
C ALA A 322 -18.46 23.65 -50.39
N HIS A 323 -19.58 24.08 -51.00
CA HIS A 323 -20.59 25.09 -50.57
C HIS A 323 -21.83 24.96 -51.51
N PRO A 324 -23.03 25.56 -51.25
CA PRO A 324 -23.58 26.22 -50.05
C PRO A 324 -25.06 25.81 -49.71
N HIS A 325 -25.68 26.51 -48.76
CA HIS A 325 -27.12 26.79 -48.57
C HIS A 325 -28.19 25.67 -48.54
N SER A 326 -28.90 25.58 -47.40
CA SER A 326 -30.29 26.07 -47.33
C SER A 326 -30.62 26.57 -45.91
N GLN A 327 -31.70 27.32 -45.76
CA GLN A 327 -32.37 27.58 -44.46
C GLN A 327 -33.33 26.38 -44.18
N ASP A 328 -34.05 26.22 -43.05
CA ASP A 328 -34.59 27.14 -42.04
C ASP A 328 -34.76 26.46 -40.64
N ASP A 329 -35.15 27.29 -39.67
CA ASP A 329 -35.93 27.03 -38.46
C ASP A 329 -35.43 26.23 -37.22
N ALA A 330 -35.56 26.94 -36.09
CA ALA A 330 -36.00 26.50 -34.76
C ALA A 330 -35.56 25.14 -34.15
N THR A 331 -34.48 25.18 -33.34
CA THR A 331 -34.62 24.95 -31.88
C THR A 331 -33.41 25.44 -31.10
N GLN A 332 -33.63 26.09 -29.95
CA GLN A 332 -32.55 26.46 -29.03
C GLN A 332 -32.12 25.26 -28.17
N VAL A 333 -31.04 24.60 -28.56
CA VAL A 333 -30.25 23.74 -27.65
C VAL A 333 -28.86 24.36 -27.53
N SER A 334 -28.58 25.00 -26.40
CA SER A 334 -27.27 25.61 -26.14
C SER A 334 -26.22 24.53 -25.86
N SER A 335 -25.39 24.26 -26.85
CA SER A 335 -24.22 23.39 -26.70
C SER A 335 -23.28 23.95 -25.61
N PRO A 336 -22.87 23.14 -24.62
CA PRO A 336 -22.05 23.62 -23.51
C PRO A 336 -20.65 23.97 -24.01
N SER A 337 -20.16 25.15 -23.62
CA SER A 337 -18.83 25.63 -24.00
C SER A 337 -17.69 24.89 -23.29
N ARG A 338 -16.56 24.76 -24.00
CA ARG A 338 -15.27 24.23 -23.53
C ARG A 338 -14.90 24.76 -22.15
N LYS A 339 -14.42 23.84 -21.28
CA LYS A 339 -13.91 24.15 -19.94
C LYS A 339 -12.62 23.42 -19.65
N THR A 340 -11.54 24.17 -19.69
CA THR A 340 -10.23 23.86 -19.11
C THR A 340 -10.32 23.94 -17.58
N ILE A 341 -9.34 23.40 -16.84
CA ILE A 341 -9.31 23.50 -15.35
C ILE A 341 -9.28 24.96 -14.88
N THR A 342 -8.65 25.86 -15.63
CA THR A 342 -8.64 27.32 -15.38
C THR A 342 -10.02 27.97 -15.43
N ASP A 343 -10.96 27.37 -16.17
CA ASP A 343 -12.26 27.95 -16.51
C ASP A 343 -13.35 27.50 -15.51
N LEU A 344 -12.94 26.69 -14.52
CA LEU A 344 -13.71 26.38 -13.34
C LEU A 344 -13.81 27.63 -12.45
N THR A 345 -15.05 27.99 -12.10
CA THR A 345 -15.43 29.16 -11.30
C THR A 345 -16.04 28.70 -9.98
N TRP A 346 -15.75 29.39 -8.86
CA TRP A 346 -16.35 29.05 -7.56
C TRP A 346 -17.88 29.11 -7.63
N PRO A 347 -18.63 28.11 -7.11
CA PRO A 347 -20.07 28.07 -7.31
C PRO A 347 -20.78 29.22 -6.61
N LYS A 348 -21.68 29.92 -7.31
CA LYS A 348 -22.44 31.06 -6.76
C LYS A 348 -23.29 30.72 -5.52
N ASN A 349 -23.60 29.45 -5.30
CA ASN A 349 -24.32 28.93 -4.12
C ASN A 349 -23.39 28.47 -2.98
N LYS A 350 -22.09 28.78 -3.04
CA LYS A 350 -21.11 28.52 -1.98
C LYS A 350 -20.55 29.84 -1.45
N PRO A 351 -20.51 30.05 -0.13
CA PRO A 351 -20.00 31.30 0.44
C PRO A 351 -18.51 31.49 0.13
N LEU A 352 -18.08 32.75 0.05
CA LEU A 352 -16.68 33.14 -0.14
C LEU A 352 -15.98 33.15 1.22
N GLN A 353 -15.56 31.96 1.68
CA GLN A 353 -14.89 31.75 2.96
C GLN A 353 -14.01 30.49 2.89
N LYS A 354 -13.16 30.28 3.90
CA LYS A 354 -12.18 29.18 3.93
C LYS A 354 -12.83 27.82 4.21
N ILE A 355 -13.48 27.26 3.20
CA ILE A 355 -14.17 25.96 3.25
C ILE A 355 -13.64 24.97 2.21
N VAL A 356 -13.89 23.70 2.48
CA VAL A 356 -13.80 22.61 1.50
C VAL A 356 -15.17 21.97 1.29
N PHE A 357 -15.45 21.51 0.08
CA PHE A 357 -16.56 20.61 -0.19
C PHE A 357 -16.23 19.65 -1.36
N PRO A 358 -16.87 18.46 -1.40
CA PRO A 358 -16.68 17.50 -2.48
C PRO A 358 -17.58 17.83 -3.68
N ARG A 359 -17.10 17.56 -4.90
CA ARG A 359 -17.88 17.68 -6.14
C ARG A 359 -17.31 16.77 -7.23
N ILE A 360 -18.16 16.15 -8.05
CA ILE A 360 -17.72 15.56 -9.32
C ILE A 360 -17.62 16.69 -10.36
N VAL A 361 -16.53 16.71 -11.12
CA VAL A 361 -16.32 17.63 -12.25
C VAL A 361 -16.34 16.81 -13.52
N ASN A 362 -17.18 17.24 -14.47
CA ASN A 362 -17.27 16.69 -15.81
C ASN A 362 -16.64 17.73 -16.75
N THR A 363 -15.59 17.35 -17.48
CA THR A 363 -15.05 18.09 -18.63
C THR A 363 -15.41 17.35 -19.93
N GLU A 364 -15.00 17.87 -21.08
CA GLU A 364 -15.18 17.18 -22.38
C GLU A 364 -14.40 15.87 -22.48
N THR A 365 -13.34 15.70 -21.67
CA THR A 365 -12.38 14.60 -21.76
C THR A 365 -12.38 13.67 -20.55
N GLU A 366 -12.89 14.10 -19.39
CA GLU A 366 -12.72 13.39 -18.12
C GLU A 366 -13.87 13.70 -17.14
N THR A 367 -14.32 12.68 -16.40
CA THR A 367 -15.21 12.87 -15.25
C THR A 367 -14.49 12.39 -14.00
N TYR A 368 -14.20 13.30 -13.08
CA TYR A 368 -13.36 13.03 -11.90
C TYR A 368 -13.97 13.58 -10.60
N PRO A 369 -13.78 12.89 -9.46
CA PRO A 369 -14.13 13.43 -8.15
C PRO A 369 -13.10 14.50 -7.74
N SER A 370 -13.55 15.51 -7.00
CA SER A 370 -12.71 16.62 -6.59
C SER A 370 -13.08 17.20 -5.23
N LEU A 371 -12.08 17.80 -4.56
CA LEU A 371 -12.26 18.68 -3.41
C LEU A 371 -12.09 20.12 -3.88
N TRP A 372 -13.13 20.93 -3.69
CA TRP A 372 -13.12 22.36 -3.97
C TRP A 372 -12.73 23.09 -2.70
N VAL A 373 -11.58 23.74 -2.71
CA VAL A 373 -10.92 24.33 -1.54
C VAL A 373 -10.77 25.84 -1.75
N MET A 374 -11.24 26.63 -0.80
CA MET A 374 -11.02 28.08 -0.79
C MET A 374 -10.09 28.50 0.35
N LEU A 375 -9.09 29.32 0.03
CA LEU A 375 -8.02 29.77 0.92
C LEU A 375 -7.59 31.20 0.51
N ASP A 376 -6.71 31.82 1.30
CA ASP A 376 -5.98 33.02 0.89
C ASP A 376 -5.02 32.68 -0.25
N LYS A 377 -4.82 33.57 -1.22
CA LYS A 377 -3.93 33.34 -2.36
C LYS A 377 -2.51 32.97 -1.92
N GLN A 378 -2.00 33.61 -0.85
CA GLN A 378 -0.69 33.28 -0.28
C GLN A 378 -0.65 31.87 0.35
N ASP A 379 -1.72 31.40 1.01
CA ASP A 379 -1.73 30.05 1.60
C ASP A 379 -1.84 28.95 0.53
N ILE A 380 -2.38 29.26 -0.65
CA ILE A 380 -2.31 28.39 -1.83
C ILE A 380 -0.87 28.33 -2.35
N LEU A 381 -0.22 29.49 -2.59
CA LEU A 381 1.17 29.56 -3.06
C LEU A 381 2.13 28.81 -2.13
N ASN A 382 2.02 29.06 -0.82
CA ASN A 382 2.79 28.39 0.24
C ASN A 382 2.65 26.85 0.24
N ARG A 383 1.63 26.29 -0.42
CA ARG A 383 1.29 24.86 -0.36
C ARG A 383 1.42 24.12 -1.69
N ILE A 384 1.76 24.79 -2.80
CA ILE A 384 1.97 24.14 -4.11
C ILE A 384 2.88 22.91 -3.99
N VAL A 385 3.96 23.01 -3.22
CA VAL A 385 4.82 21.87 -2.85
C VAL A 385 4.46 21.41 -1.43
N SER A 386 3.65 20.36 -1.34
CA SER A 386 3.20 19.73 -0.09
C SER A 386 2.98 18.23 -0.27
N ILE A 387 3.28 17.44 0.76
CA ILE A 387 2.81 16.05 0.87
C ILE A 387 1.28 16.04 1.03
N ARG A 388 0.64 15.03 0.43
CA ARG A 388 -0.81 14.82 0.50
C ARG A 388 -1.10 13.48 1.17
N TYR A 389 -1.95 13.50 2.18
CA TYR A 389 -2.43 12.30 2.88
C TYR A 389 -3.95 12.24 2.83
N ASN A 390 -4.51 11.04 2.71
CA ASN A 390 -5.95 10.83 2.80
C ASN A 390 -6.34 9.52 3.48
N GLN A 391 -7.50 9.57 4.14
CA GLN A 391 -8.10 8.46 4.85
C GLN A 391 -9.62 8.58 4.80
N PHE A 392 -10.32 7.47 4.61
CA PHE A 392 -11.77 7.40 4.74
C PHE A 392 -12.14 6.64 6.02
N LEU A 393 -12.98 7.26 6.85
CA LEU A 393 -13.61 6.63 8.01
C LEU A 393 -15.09 6.43 7.70
N PHE A 394 -15.68 5.31 8.14
CA PHE A 394 -17.12 5.05 7.99
C PHE A 394 -17.75 4.72 9.33
N LEU A 395 -18.96 5.25 9.54
CA LEU A 395 -19.81 4.93 10.67
C LEU A 395 -21.20 4.56 10.13
N SER A 396 -21.62 3.31 10.31
CA SER A 396 -22.90 2.79 9.81
C SER A 396 -24.12 3.19 10.64
N SER A 397 -23.92 3.52 11.93
CA SER A 397 -24.98 3.76 12.92
C SER A 397 -24.53 4.84 13.93
N PRO A 398 -25.38 5.81 14.32
CA PRO A 398 -26.84 5.86 14.14
C PRO A 398 -27.31 6.24 12.73
N HIS A 399 -26.43 6.79 11.89
CA HIS A 399 -26.74 7.15 10.50
C HIS A 399 -25.53 6.90 9.61
N PRO A 400 -25.67 6.24 8.44
CA PRO A 400 -24.53 5.82 7.64
C PRO A 400 -23.82 7.01 7.00
N MET A 401 -22.61 7.30 7.47
CA MET A 401 -21.83 8.48 7.07
C MET A 401 -20.35 8.13 6.93
N ILE A 402 -19.73 8.64 5.86
CA ILE A 402 -18.29 8.60 5.64
C ILE A 402 -17.69 9.95 5.98
N LEU A 403 -16.54 9.97 6.67
CA LEU A 403 -15.66 11.11 6.74
C LEU A 403 -14.44 10.86 5.82
N TRP A 404 -14.38 11.62 4.75
CA TRP A 404 -13.23 11.76 3.88
C TRP A 404 -12.26 12.78 4.49
N ILE A 405 -11.13 12.30 4.99
CA ILE A 405 -10.03 13.14 5.46
C ILE A 405 -9.07 13.35 4.28
N THR A 406 -8.74 14.61 3.99
CA THR A 406 -7.57 14.98 3.19
C THR A 406 -6.70 15.95 3.99
N VAL A 407 -5.38 15.84 3.85
CA VAL A 407 -4.40 16.70 4.52
C VAL A 407 -3.35 17.13 3.51
N ILE A 408 -3.03 18.41 3.51
CA ILE A 408 -1.93 18.99 2.72
C ILE A 408 -0.89 19.48 3.72
N TYR A 409 0.27 18.82 3.78
CA TYR A 409 1.33 19.12 4.74
C TYR A 409 2.57 19.68 4.06
N ASN A 410 3.01 20.83 4.55
CA ASN A 410 4.28 21.45 4.22
C ASN A 410 5.06 21.68 5.54
N PRO A 411 6.38 21.40 5.61
CA PRO A 411 7.13 21.52 6.87
C PRO A 411 7.11 22.94 7.46
N THR A 412 7.25 23.96 6.61
CA THR A 412 7.30 25.38 6.99
C THR A 412 5.93 25.93 7.37
N TYR A 413 4.86 25.50 6.67
CA TYR A 413 3.52 26.07 6.81
C TYR A 413 2.49 25.13 7.47
N GLY A 414 2.95 24.01 8.05
CA GLY A 414 2.13 23.03 8.76
C GLY A 414 1.08 22.32 7.90
N ALA A 415 0.12 21.67 8.56
CA ALA A 415 -0.96 20.92 7.91
C ALA A 415 -2.22 21.77 7.66
N ARG A 416 -2.68 21.81 6.41
CA ARG A 416 -4.03 22.27 6.05
C ARG A 416 -4.96 21.05 5.95
N TRP A 417 -5.89 20.96 6.89
CA TRP A 417 -6.88 19.89 6.98
C TRP A 417 -8.11 20.18 6.12
N LEU A 418 -8.56 19.17 5.37
CA LEU A 418 -9.67 19.25 4.43
C LEU A 418 -10.71 18.11 4.67
N PRO A 419 -11.42 18.10 5.82
CA PRO A 419 -12.42 17.07 6.13
C PRO A 419 -13.74 17.27 5.38
N CYS A 420 -14.22 16.24 4.69
CA CYS A 420 -15.52 16.21 4.00
C CYS A 420 -16.41 15.08 4.53
N TYR A 421 -17.64 15.40 4.92
CA TYR A 421 -18.61 14.43 5.43
C TYR A 421 -19.60 14.08 4.32
N LEU A 422 -19.71 12.79 4.00
CA LEU A 422 -20.50 12.23 2.91
C LEU A 422 -21.61 11.36 3.52
N ASP A 423 -22.86 11.70 3.23
CA ASP A 423 -24.04 11.04 3.80
C ASP A 423 -24.51 9.91 2.86
N LEU A 424 -24.50 8.64 3.29
CA LEU A 424 -24.88 7.53 2.42
C LEU A 424 -26.40 7.38 2.22
N LYS A 425 -27.23 8.28 2.78
CA LYS A 425 -28.63 8.48 2.37
C LYS A 425 -28.81 9.58 1.32
N ASN A 426 -27.75 10.30 0.95
CA ASN A 426 -27.78 11.32 -0.10
C ASN A 426 -27.13 10.78 -1.40
N GLU A 427 -27.90 10.72 -2.51
CA GLU A 427 -27.41 10.14 -3.77
C GLU A 427 -26.20 10.88 -4.35
N THR A 428 -26.11 12.21 -4.24
CA THR A 428 -24.92 12.96 -4.68
C THR A 428 -23.67 12.58 -3.90
N SER A 429 -23.81 12.29 -2.60
CA SER A 429 -22.73 11.78 -1.76
C SER A 429 -22.36 10.34 -2.14
N LYS A 430 -23.33 9.47 -2.42
CA LYS A 430 -23.04 8.11 -2.96
C LYS A 430 -22.31 8.18 -4.29
N GLN A 431 -22.72 9.05 -5.21
CA GLN A 431 -22.06 9.28 -6.49
C GLN A 431 -20.60 9.71 -6.30
N VAL A 432 -20.32 10.63 -5.37
CA VAL A 432 -18.95 11.04 -5.03
C VAL A 432 -18.13 9.84 -4.52
N VAL A 433 -18.66 9.03 -3.60
CA VAL A 433 -17.95 7.86 -3.05
C VAL A 433 -17.71 6.81 -4.13
N ALA A 434 -18.71 6.51 -4.97
CA ALA A 434 -18.57 5.59 -6.10
C ALA A 434 -17.54 6.08 -7.13
N SER A 435 -17.52 7.39 -7.41
CA SER A 435 -16.52 8.02 -8.27
C SER A 435 -15.11 7.89 -7.69
N LEU A 436 -14.89 8.24 -6.41
CA LEU A 436 -13.61 8.05 -5.70
C LEU A 436 -13.14 6.60 -5.69
N ALA A 437 -14.07 5.66 -5.49
CA ALA A 437 -13.80 4.24 -5.39
C ALA A 437 -13.59 3.55 -6.75
N GLY A 438 -14.02 4.20 -7.85
CA GLY A 438 -13.80 3.75 -9.23
C GLY A 438 -12.58 4.38 -9.91
N THR A 439 -12.29 5.66 -9.64
CA THR A 439 -11.14 6.39 -10.26
C THR A 439 -9.82 6.20 -9.51
N GLY A 440 -9.84 5.70 -8.27
CA GLY A 440 -8.63 5.52 -7.44
C GLY A 440 -7.89 6.81 -7.09
N SER A 441 -8.47 7.97 -7.41
CA SER A 441 -7.81 9.28 -7.31
C SER A 441 -8.83 10.42 -7.37
N TYR A 442 -8.40 11.62 -6.98
CA TYR A 442 -9.20 12.84 -7.05
C TYR A 442 -8.33 14.08 -7.21
N LYS A 443 -8.95 15.19 -7.63
CA LYS A 443 -8.27 16.47 -7.80
C LYS A 443 -8.65 17.45 -6.69
N ILE A 444 -7.66 18.05 -6.03
CA ILE A 444 -7.86 19.16 -5.09
C ILE A 444 -7.73 20.44 -5.90
N LEU A 445 -8.80 21.23 -5.95
CA LEU A 445 -8.94 22.44 -6.77
C LEU A 445 -8.98 23.67 -5.86
N PHE A 446 -8.03 24.58 -6.03
CA PHE A 446 -7.80 25.70 -5.13
C PHE A 446 -8.32 27.02 -5.71
N PHE A 447 -9.08 27.76 -4.91
CA PHE A 447 -9.66 29.05 -5.25
C PHE A 447 -9.22 30.10 -4.23
N ALA A 448 -8.67 31.21 -4.72
CA ALA A 448 -8.35 32.36 -3.88
C ALA A 448 -9.65 33.06 -3.45
N LEU A 449 -9.72 33.53 -2.20
CA LEU A 449 -10.75 34.46 -1.73
C LEU A 449 -10.73 35.76 -2.56
N GLU A 450 -9.54 36.14 -2.97
CA GLU A 450 -9.19 37.33 -3.76
C GLU A 450 -9.55 37.18 -5.24
N GLU A 451 -9.65 35.95 -5.76
CA GLU A 451 -9.89 35.66 -7.18
C GLU A 451 -10.79 34.42 -7.39
N PRO A 452 -12.02 34.38 -6.83
CA PRO A 452 -12.87 33.19 -6.80
C PRO A 452 -13.42 32.78 -8.18
N ARG A 453 -13.22 33.61 -9.21
CA ARG A 453 -13.62 33.34 -10.60
C ARG A 453 -12.64 32.44 -11.36
N LYS A 454 -11.52 32.02 -10.75
CA LYS A 454 -10.50 31.22 -11.41
C LYS A 454 -9.90 30.18 -10.46
N CYS A 455 -9.84 28.93 -10.92
CA CYS A 455 -9.04 27.90 -10.25
C CYS A 455 -7.55 28.31 -10.32
N GLN A 456 -6.95 28.56 -9.15
CA GLN A 456 -5.58 29.07 -9.03
C GLN A 456 -4.52 27.96 -9.17
N HIS A 457 -4.86 26.77 -8.68
CA HIS A 457 -3.96 25.61 -8.67
C HIS A 457 -4.78 24.31 -8.56
N SER A 458 -4.19 23.19 -8.99
CA SER A 458 -4.79 21.86 -8.84
C SER A 458 -3.74 20.80 -8.51
N MET A 459 -4.02 19.96 -7.50
CA MET A 459 -3.20 18.80 -7.14
C MET A 459 -3.97 17.51 -7.40
N VAL A 460 -3.29 16.42 -7.79
CA VAL A 460 -3.86 15.07 -7.80
C VAL A 460 -3.50 14.37 -6.49
N SER A 461 -4.45 13.64 -5.92
CA SER A 461 -4.26 12.76 -4.77
C SER A 461 -4.79 11.36 -5.11
N THR A 462 -3.92 10.35 -5.02
CA THR A 462 -4.28 8.94 -5.17
C THR A 462 -4.93 8.41 -3.89
N ILE A 463 -5.76 7.37 -4.04
CA ILE A 463 -6.41 6.66 -2.95
C ILE A 463 -5.86 5.23 -2.95
N ALA A 464 -5.38 4.75 -1.80
CA ALA A 464 -4.87 3.38 -1.70
C ALA A 464 -5.95 2.36 -2.07
N SER A 465 -5.59 1.36 -2.90
CA SER A 465 -6.52 0.43 -3.53
C SER A 465 -7.39 -0.37 -2.54
N ASN A 466 -6.95 -0.54 -1.29
CA ASN A 466 -7.76 -1.13 -0.23
C ASN A 466 -8.89 -0.19 0.24
N GLN A 467 -8.64 1.12 0.36
CA GLN A 467 -9.67 2.11 0.67
C GLN A 467 -10.69 2.23 -0.48
N CYS A 468 -10.26 2.08 -1.73
CA CYS A 468 -11.19 1.99 -2.88
C CYS A 468 -12.12 0.78 -2.75
N LYS A 469 -11.59 -0.43 -2.53
CA LYS A 469 -12.40 -1.66 -2.34
C LYS A 469 -13.38 -1.52 -1.17
N ILE A 470 -12.92 -1.00 -0.04
CA ILE A 470 -13.74 -0.74 1.15
C ILE A 470 -14.89 0.27 0.85
N MET A 471 -14.62 1.33 0.07
CA MET A 471 -15.67 2.25 -0.37
C MET A 471 -16.68 1.61 -1.34
N GLN A 472 -16.24 0.69 -2.22
CA GLN A 472 -17.15 -0.08 -3.07
C GLN A 472 -18.09 -0.97 -2.23
N GLU A 473 -17.57 -1.60 -1.17
CA GLU A 473 -18.38 -2.37 -0.21
C GLU A 473 -19.40 -1.49 0.54
N TRP A 474 -18.99 -0.32 1.04
CA TRP A 474 -19.90 0.62 1.70
C TRP A 474 -21.03 1.11 0.78
N ILE A 475 -20.74 1.29 -0.52
CA ILE A 475 -21.76 1.68 -1.51
C ILE A 475 -22.68 0.51 -1.87
N LYS A 476 -22.13 -0.69 -2.11
CA LYS A 476 -22.92 -1.92 -2.35
C LYS A 476 -23.89 -2.22 -1.20
N ASN A 477 -23.46 -1.97 0.03
CA ASN A 477 -24.25 -2.20 1.24
C ASN A 477 -25.09 -0.99 1.67
N SER A 478 -25.01 0.16 0.99
CA SER A 478 -25.67 1.43 1.40
C SER A 478 -27.19 1.36 1.51
N THR A 479 -27.83 0.44 0.77
CA THR A 479 -29.25 0.12 0.85
C THR A 479 -29.64 -0.59 2.14
N HIS A 480 -28.72 -1.36 2.75
CA HIS A 480 -28.96 -2.17 3.95
C HIS A 480 -28.65 -1.41 5.24
N TYR A 481 -27.88 -0.32 5.18
CA TYR A 481 -27.57 0.51 6.36
C TYR A 481 -28.77 1.39 6.74
N ASN A 482 -29.58 0.96 7.70
CA ASN A 482 -30.72 1.74 8.19
C ASN A 482 -30.28 2.86 9.16
N SER A 483 -30.89 4.04 9.03
CA SER A 483 -30.69 5.16 9.96
C SER A 483 -31.54 4.93 11.21
N THR A 484 -30.89 4.73 12.36
CA THR A 484 -31.48 4.59 13.69
C THR A 484 -31.41 5.88 14.52
N GLY A 485 -30.87 6.97 13.95
CA GLY A 485 -30.85 8.29 14.56
C GLY A 485 -30.32 9.38 13.62
N ASP A 486 -30.05 10.57 14.16
CA ASP A 486 -29.73 11.79 13.40
C ASP A 486 -28.30 11.77 12.81
N ALA A 487 -28.18 12.14 11.53
CA ALA A 487 -26.91 12.34 10.82
C ALA A 487 -25.93 13.28 11.56
N ARG A 488 -26.43 14.26 12.31
CA ARG A 488 -25.63 15.18 13.15
C ARG A 488 -24.89 14.43 14.26
N VAL A 489 -25.43 13.33 14.79
CA VAL A 489 -24.77 12.49 15.80
C VAL A 489 -23.63 11.68 15.19
N SER A 490 -23.85 11.07 14.01
CA SER A 490 -22.77 10.42 13.25
C SER A 490 -21.67 11.40 12.88
N LYS A 491 -22.03 12.60 12.41
CA LYS A 491 -21.10 13.68 12.09
C LYS A 491 -20.27 14.11 13.29
N LYS A 492 -20.88 14.22 14.48
CA LYS A 492 -20.15 14.52 15.72
C LYS A 492 -19.16 13.40 16.07
N ARG A 493 -19.60 12.14 16.11
CA ARG A 493 -18.72 10.99 16.41
C ARG A 493 -17.52 10.90 15.46
N LEU A 494 -17.75 11.10 14.16
CA LEU A 494 -16.68 11.12 13.16
C LEU A 494 -15.74 12.33 13.33
N LYS A 495 -16.24 13.48 13.78
CA LYS A 495 -15.40 14.64 14.13
C LYS A 495 -14.53 14.35 15.36
N ASP A 496 -15.12 13.79 16.41
CA ASP A 496 -14.42 13.51 17.67
C ASP A 496 -13.29 12.48 17.44
N GLU A 497 -13.54 11.45 16.63
CA GLU A 497 -12.51 10.49 16.18
C GLU A 497 -11.45 11.14 15.26
N PHE A 498 -11.85 12.06 14.38
CA PHE A 498 -10.93 12.81 13.54
C PHE A 498 -9.94 13.66 14.35
N GLU A 499 -10.41 14.38 15.37
CA GLU A 499 -9.52 15.11 16.29
C GLU A 499 -8.54 14.17 17.00
N ARG A 500 -8.99 12.97 17.42
CA ARG A 500 -8.14 11.92 18.03
C ARG A 500 -7.06 11.40 17.07
N LEU A 501 -7.31 11.36 15.77
CA LEU A 501 -6.38 10.89 14.75
C LEU A 501 -5.35 11.95 14.33
N LYS A 502 -5.62 13.25 14.47
CA LYS A 502 -4.74 14.33 13.99
C LYS A 502 -3.28 14.18 14.45
N PRO A 503 -2.94 13.95 15.74
CA PRO A 503 -1.54 13.85 16.17
C PRO A 503 -0.81 12.68 15.52
N LYS A 504 -1.48 11.52 15.38
CA LYS A 504 -0.91 10.30 14.76
C LYS A 504 -0.65 10.49 13.26
N ILE A 505 -1.52 11.23 12.57
CA ILE A 505 -1.34 11.58 11.16
C ILE A 505 -0.22 12.62 10.98
N LEU A 506 -0.12 13.61 11.88
CA LEU A 506 0.93 14.63 11.85
C LEU A 506 2.33 14.05 12.09
N SER A 507 2.47 13.12 13.05
CA SER A 507 3.75 12.45 13.32
C SER A 507 4.28 11.83 12.02
N LYS A 508 3.49 10.94 11.40
CA LYS A 508 3.82 10.27 10.12
C LYS A 508 4.14 11.25 8.99
N LEU A 509 3.41 12.37 8.89
CA LEU A 509 3.66 13.40 7.88
C LEU A 509 4.96 14.18 8.12
N SER A 510 5.36 14.39 9.37
CA SER A 510 6.63 15.03 9.74
C SER A 510 7.83 14.07 9.70
N GLU A 511 7.60 12.77 9.92
CA GLU A 511 8.56 11.69 9.70
C GLU A 511 8.89 11.54 8.20
N SER A 512 7.89 11.69 7.32
CA SER A 512 8.02 11.61 5.85
C SER A 512 8.84 12.74 5.20
N TYR A 513 9.47 13.60 5.99
CA TYR A 513 10.28 14.75 5.56
C TYR A 513 11.69 14.78 6.20
N LYS A 514 12.07 13.72 6.93
CA LYS A 514 13.40 13.51 7.53
C LYS A 514 14.18 12.45 6.77
#